data_AF-A0AAN4PHH8-F1
#
_entry.id   AF-A0AAN4PHH8-F1
#
_cell.length_a   1.000
_cell.length_b   1.000
_cell.length_c   1.000
_cell.angle_alpha   90.00
_cell.angle_beta   90.00
_cell.angle_gamma   90.00
#
_symmetry.space_group_name_H-M   'P 1'
#
loop_
_entity.id
_entity.type
_entity.pdbx_description
1 polymer ?
#
loop_
_entity_poly.entity_id
_entity_poly.type
_entity_poly.pdbx_seq_one_letter_code
_entity_poly.pdbx_strand_id
1 'polypeptide(L)'
;MASITVGVLALQGAFFEHIQLLKKAVSEQSSTTQWEFIEVRTPQELDRCDALILPGGESTTISLVAARSNLLEPLRDFVKVHRKPTWGTCAGLILLAESANRTKKGGQELIGGLDVRVNRNHFGRQTESFEAPLDLPFLGPTEQSFPAVFIRAPVVEKILPHQEGIQVDETQRDETVVAPSKQPQGQAAKAAMADGVEVLASLPGRAAKLAAAGTHIDADKETGDIVAVKQGNVFGTSFHPELTGDARIHSWWLRQVEESVRKRKGI
;
A
#
# COMPACT_ATOMS: atom_id res chain seq x y z
N MET A 1 16.76 16.71 18.49
CA MET A 1 15.46 16.05 18.22
C MET A 1 15.76 14.85 17.33
N ALA A 2 15.19 13.68 17.60
CA ALA A 2 15.44 12.52 16.75
C ALA A 2 14.69 12.71 15.42
N SER A 3 15.42 12.66 14.31
CA SER A 3 14.83 12.70 12.97
C SER A 3 14.05 11.41 12.69
N ILE A 4 12.95 11.50 11.94
CA ILE A 4 12.24 10.35 11.39
C ILE A 4 12.58 10.24 9.91
N THR A 5 13.12 9.10 9.50
CA THR A 5 13.50 8.85 8.09
C THR A 5 12.44 8.00 7.40
N VAL A 6 11.84 8.54 6.34
CA VAL A 6 10.88 7.85 5.48
C VAL A 6 11.58 7.49 4.16
N GLY A 7 11.64 6.19 3.87
CA GLY A 7 12.11 5.67 2.60
C GLY A 7 11.00 5.62 1.55
N VAL A 8 11.36 5.82 0.29
CA VAL A 8 10.51 5.49 -0.86
C VAL A 8 11.26 4.50 -1.74
N LEU A 9 10.71 3.31 -1.96
CA LEU A 9 11.37 2.27 -2.76
C LEU A 9 11.54 2.77 -4.20
N ALA A 10 12.79 2.85 -4.66
CA ALA A 10 13.17 3.49 -5.92
C ALA A 10 13.78 2.49 -6.93
N LEU A 11 13.22 1.28 -6.98
CA LEU A 11 13.60 0.24 -7.95
C LEU A 11 12.92 0.44 -9.31
N GLN A 12 11.65 0.87 -9.27
CA GLN A 12 10.82 1.22 -10.43
C GLN A 12 9.61 1.99 -9.90
N GLY A 13 9.02 2.86 -10.72
CA GLY A 13 7.75 3.52 -10.38
C GLY A 13 7.88 5.00 -10.05
N ALA A 14 6.79 5.58 -9.54
CA ALA A 14 6.63 7.02 -9.28
C ALA A 14 7.21 7.45 -7.92
N PHE A 15 8.44 7.01 -7.60
CA PHE A 15 9.07 7.31 -6.31
C PHE A 15 9.36 8.81 -6.12
N PHE A 16 9.69 9.51 -7.22
CA PHE A 16 10.02 10.94 -7.18
C PHE A 16 8.80 11.78 -6.77
N GLU A 17 7.64 11.51 -7.37
CA GLU A 17 6.37 12.19 -7.10
C GLU A 17 5.95 12.00 -5.64
N HIS A 18 6.13 10.79 -5.10
CA HIS A 18 5.92 10.53 -3.67
C HIS A 18 6.81 11.41 -2.79
N ILE A 19 8.11 11.51 -3.09
CA ILE A 19 9.04 12.36 -2.33
C ILE A 19 8.63 13.84 -2.39
N GLN A 20 8.18 14.32 -3.55
CA GLN A 20 7.72 15.72 -3.68
C GLN A 20 6.48 15.98 -2.82
N LEU A 21 5.49 15.08 -2.83
CA LEU A 21 4.30 15.25 -1.99
C LEU A 21 4.59 15.07 -0.50
N LEU A 22 5.56 14.24 -0.11
CA LEU A 22 6.03 14.16 1.28
C LEU A 22 6.65 15.49 1.74
N LYS A 23 7.50 16.11 0.91
CA LYS A 23 8.08 17.43 1.19
C LYS A 23 7.00 18.51 1.30
N LYS A 24 6.03 18.50 0.37
CA LYS A 24 4.87 19.40 0.40
C LYS A 24 4.06 19.21 1.69
N ALA A 25 3.73 17.97 2.03
CA ALA A 25 3.00 17.64 3.25
C ALA A 25 3.68 18.18 4.51
N VAL A 26 5.00 18.02 4.65
CA VAL A 26 5.74 18.58 5.79
C VAL A 26 5.73 20.11 5.79
N SER A 27 5.88 20.75 4.63
CA SER A 27 5.86 22.22 4.54
C SER A 27 4.51 22.84 4.91
N GLU A 28 3.42 22.10 4.72
CA GLU A 28 2.06 22.52 5.04
C GLU A 28 1.65 22.14 6.47
N GLN A 29 2.44 21.30 7.15
CA GLN A 29 2.18 20.86 8.52
C GLN A 29 2.94 21.69 9.55
N SER A 30 2.25 22.06 10.61
CA SER A 30 2.89 22.52 11.85
C SER A 30 3.33 21.31 12.70
N SER A 31 4.34 20.58 12.24
CA SER A 31 5.00 19.52 13.03
C SER A 31 6.38 19.98 13.51
N THR A 32 6.74 19.63 14.74
CA THR A 32 8.09 19.86 15.30
C THR A 32 9.06 18.74 14.96
N THR A 33 8.58 17.66 14.33
CA THR A 33 9.40 16.52 13.95
C THR A 33 10.28 16.86 12.77
N GLN A 34 11.56 16.51 12.88
CA GLN A 34 12.51 16.60 11.77
C GLN A 34 12.31 15.39 10.86
N TRP A 35 12.02 15.65 9.58
CA TRP A 35 11.76 14.61 8.58
C TRP A 35 12.92 14.49 7.60
N GLU A 36 13.32 13.27 7.30
CA GLU A 36 14.24 12.94 6.20
C GLU A 36 13.51 12.04 5.20
N PHE A 37 13.63 12.35 3.90
CA PHE A 37 13.04 11.56 2.82
C PHE A 37 14.14 11.02 1.92
N ILE A 38 14.27 9.70 1.84
CA ILE A 38 15.32 9.04 1.05
C ILE A 38 14.74 8.08 0.03
N GLU A 39 15.46 7.91 -1.07
CA GLU A 39 15.22 6.83 -2.02
C GLU A 39 15.86 5.55 -1.48
N VAL A 40 15.16 4.43 -1.60
CA VAL A 40 15.64 3.12 -1.15
C VAL A 40 15.86 2.22 -2.36
N ARG A 41 17.11 1.86 -2.61
CA ARG A 41 17.54 0.93 -3.66
C ARG A 41 18.33 -0.25 -3.10
N THR A 42 18.83 -0.12 -1.87
CA THR A 42 19.71 -1.08 -1.20
C THR A 42 19.23 -1.43 0.20
N PRO A 43 19.64 -2.58 0.76
CA PRO A 43 19.34 -2.95 2.14
C PRO A 43 19.86 -1.93 3.17
N GLN A 44 21.01 -1.31 2.91
CA GLN A 44 21.62 -0.33 3.80
C GLN A 44 20.79 0.96 3.88
N GLU A 45 20.20 1.39 2.76
CA GLU A 45 19.26 2.52 2.76
C GLU A 45 17.95 2.16 3.47
N LEU A 46 17.46 0.93 3.29
CA LEU A 46 16.25 0.44 3.98
C LEU A 46 16.43 0.42 5.51
N ASP A 47 17.60 0.00 5.99
CA ASP A 47 17.90 -0.10 7.43
C ASP A 47 17.81 1.27 8.15
N ARG A 48 18.16 2.35 7.45
CA ARG A 48 18.03 3.73 7.94
C ARG A 48 16.59 4.20 8.11
N CYS A 49 15.61 3.52 7.50
CA CYS A 49 14.23 3.97 7.45
C CYS A 49 13.46 3.61 8.73
N ASP A 50 12.73 4.58 9.28
CA ASP A 50 11.68 4.35 10.28
C ASP A 50 10.36 3.93 9.63
N ALA A 51 10.10 4.37 8.39
CA ALA A 51 8.91 4.05 7.60
C ALA A 51 9.21 3.94 6.10
N LEU A 52 8.33 3.28 5.34
CA LEU A 52 8.55 2.98 3.92
C LEU A 52 7.30 3.21 3.07
N ILE A 53 7.48 3.81 1.88
CA ILE A 53 6.49 3.79 0.81
C ILE A 53 6.94 2.82 -0.28
N LEU A 54 6.04 1.93 -0.69
CA LEU A 54 6.14 1.09 -1.88
C LEU A 54 5.28 1.74 -2.98
N PRO A 55 5.89 2.42 -3.97
CA PRO A 55 5.14 3.23 -4.92
C PRO A 55 4.40 2.38 -5.96
N GLY A 56 3.55 3.04 -6.75
CA GLY A 56 2.95 2.48 -7.94
C GLY A 56 3.96 2.19 -9.05
N GLY A 57 3.60 1.35 -10.02
CA GLY A 57 4.51 0.88 -11.05
C GLY A 57 4.08 -0.46 -11.63
N GLU A 58 5.06 -1.30 -11.98
CA GLU A 58 4.84 -2.67 -12.42
C GLU A 58 5.34 -3.64 -11.34
N SER A 59 4.40 -4.26 -10.63
CA SER A 59 4.67 -5.09 -9.45
C SER A 59 5.60 -6.27 -9.73
N THR A 60 5.53 -6.86 -10.93
CA THR A 60 6.40 -7.98 -11.35
C THR A 60 7.85 -7.53 -11.40
N THR A 61 8.10 -6.37 -12.02
CA THR A 61 9.41 -5.74 -12.19
C THR A 61 9.98 -5.33 -10.84
N ILE A 62 9.18 -4.67 -9.99
CA ILE A 62 9.60 -4.29 -8.63
C ILE A 62 10.04 -5.53 -7.85
N SER A 63 9.24 -6.60 -7.88
CA SER A 63 9.53 -7.86 -7.19
C SER A 63 10.81 -8.53 -7.72
N LEU A 64 10.96 -8.65 -9.04
CA LEU A 64 12.14 -9.27 -9.67
C LEU A 64 13.42 -8.48 -9.41
N VAL A 65 13.36 -7.14 -9.48
CA VAL A 65 14.52 -6.28 -9.19
C VAL A 65 14.87 -6.39 -7.71
N ALA A 66 13.90 -6.37 -6.81
CA ALA A 66 14.13 -6.51 -5.37
C ALA A 66 14.75 -7.88 -5.02
N ALA A 67 14.32 -8.96 -5.67
CA ALA A 67 14.92 -10.28 -5.49
C ALA A 67 16.38 -10.30 -5.97
N ARG A 68 16.64 -9.77 -7.18
CA ARG A 68 17.98 -9.72 -7.78
C ARG A 68 18.96 -8.80 -7.03
N SER A 69 18.46 -7.80 -6.31
CA SER A 69 19.27 -6.90 -5.48
C SER A 69 19.37 -7.33 -4.02
N ASN A 70 18.89 -8.53 -3.66
CA ASN A 70 18.83 -9.03 -2.27
C ASN A 70 18.03 -8.12 -1.32
N LEU A 71 17.07 -7.37 -1.84
CA LEU A 71 16.24 -6.44 -1.08
C LEU A 71 14.88 -7.04 -0.68
N LEU A 72 14.44 -8.11 -1.33
CA LEU A 72 13.12 -8.71 -1.09
C LEU A 72 12.92 -9.24 0.34
N GLU A 73 13.89 -10.00 0.87
CA GLU A 73 13.84 -10.49 2.26
C GLU A 73 13.92 -9.35 3.29
N PRO A 74 14.85 -8.37 3.17
CA PRO A 74 14.84 -7.18 4.01
C PRO A 74 13.50 -6.42 4.01
N LEU A 75 12.82 -6.33 2.86
CA LEU A 75 11.49 -5.72 2.77
C LEU A 75 10.44 -6.54 3.55
N ARG A 76 10.47 -7.88 3.43
CA ARG A 76 9.60 -8.77 4.22
C ARG A 76 9.82 -8.60 5.71
N ASP A 77 11.07 -8.49 6.15
CA ASP A 77 11.40 -8.31 7.56
C ASP A 77 10.97 -6.91 8.06
N PHE A 78 11.18 -5.87 7.26
CA PHE A 78 10.71 -4.51 7.55
C PHE A 78 9.18 -4.49 7.80
N VAL A 79 8.42 -5.14 6.91
CA VAL A 79 6.96 -5.08 6.92
C VAL A 79 6.31 -6.09 7.85
N LYS A 80 6.82 -7.33 7.95
CA LYS A 80 6.16 -8.42 8.68
C LYS A 80 6.81 -8.72 10.02
N VAL A 81 8.14 -8.61 10.13
CA VAL A 81 8.87 -8.92 11.38
C VAL A 81 8.89 -7.70 12.29
N HIS A 82 9.46 -6.60 11.82
CA HIS A 82 9.52 -5.36 12.58
C HIS A 82 8.20 -4.59 12.56
N ARG A 83 7.31 -4.94 11.62
CA ARG A 83 6.05 -4.26 11.37
C ARG A 83 6.24 -2.76 11.25
N LYS A 84 7.30 -2.21 10.63
CA LYS A 84 7.49 -0.74 10.54
C LYS A 84 6.40 -0.09 9.65
N PRO A 85 5.99 1.18 9.91
CA PRO A 85 4.98 1.85 9.10
C PRO A 85 5.27 1.75 7.62
N THR A 86 4.32 1.19 6.87
CA THR A 86 4.52 0.92 5.45
C THR A 86 3.27 1.31 4.67
N TRP A 87 3.46 1.96 3.53
CA TRP A 87 2.37 2.34 2.64
C TRP A 87 2.62 1.82 1.23
N GLY A 88 1.72 0.99 0.70
CA GLY A 88 1.74 0.56 -0.68
C GLY A 88 0.70 1.30 -1.54
N THR A 89 1.13 1.91 -2.64
CA THR A 89 0.24 2.51 -3.64
C THR A 89 0.24 1.67 -4.92
N CYS A 90 -0.93 1.37 -5.48
CA CYS A 90 -1.10 0.58 -6.71
C CYS A 90 -0.26 -0.73 -6.71
N ALA A 91 0.89 -0.77 -7.38
CA ALA A 91 1.81 -1.90 -7.34
C ALA A 91 2.27 -2.26 -5.92
N GLY A 92 2.51 -1.26 -5.07
CA GLY A 92 2.83 -1.47 -3.66
C GLY A 92 1.71 -2.18 -2.88
N LEU A 93 0.43 -1.85 -3.15
CA LEU A 93 -0.70 -2.58 -2.55
C LEU A 93 -0.68 -4.05 -2.95
N ILE A 94 -0.39 -4.36 -4.23
CA ILE A 94 -0.27 -5.75 -4.70
C ILE A 94 0.85 -6.45 -3.92
N LEU A 95 2.01 -5.82 -3.76
CA LEU A 95 3.16 -6.43 -3.07
C LEU A 95 2.90 -6.67 -1.57
N LEU A 96 2.10 -5.82 -0.92
CA LEU A 96 1.75 -5.94 0.51
C LEU A 96 0.64 -6.97 0.80
N ALA A 97 -0.07 -7.44 -0.22
CA ALA A 97 -1.12 -8.43 -0.04
C ALA A 97 -0.53 -9.78 0.40
N GLU A 98 -1.23 -10.50 1.28
CA GLU A 98 -0.92 -11.91 1.55
C GLU A 98 -1.27 -12.82 0.35
N SER A 99 -2.18 -12.39 -0.52
CA SER A 99 -2.53 -13.12 -1.76
C SER A 99 -2.76 -12.17 -2.93
N ALA A 100 -2.29 -12.55 -4.13
CA ALA A 100 -2.57 -11.81 -5.36
C ALA A 100 -2.89 -12.75 -6.53
N ASN A 101 -3.94 -12.41 -7.28
CA ASN A 101 -4.41 -13.20 -8.43
C ASN A 101 -3.89 -12.66 -9.77
N ARG A 102 -4.08 -13.43 -10.86
CA ARG A 102 -3.69 -13.09 -12.25
C ARG A 102 -2.18 -12.86 -12.41
N THR A 103 -1.39 -13.61 -11.65
CA THR A 103 0.07 -13.61 -11.75
C THR A 103 0.55 -14.73 -12.65
N LYS A 104 1.54 -14.47 -13.53
CA LYS A 104 2.28 -15.54 -14.21
C LYS A 104 3.02 -16.36 -13.15
N LYS A 105 2.85 -17.70 -13.13
CA LYS A 105 3.58 -18.60 -12.22
C LYS A 105 5.09 -18.28 -12.25
N GLY A 106 5.68 -18.08 -11.06
CA GLY A 106 7.11 -17.80 -10.88
C GLY A 106 7.58 -16.39 -11.26
N GLY A 107 6.70 -15.48 -11.68
CA GLY A 107 7.08 -14.14 -12.15
C GLY A 107 7.12 -13.05 -11.07
N GLN A 108 6.34 -13.18 -9.99
CA GLN A 108 6.22 -12.15 -8.97
C GLN A 108 6.11 -12.80 -7.59
N GLU A 109 7.00 -12.41 -6.69
CA GLU A 109 6.91 -12.71 -5.27
C GLU A 109 6.29 -11.54 -4.48
N LEU A 110 5.57 -11.85 -3.41
CA LEU A 110 4.93 -10.85 -2.54
C LEU A 110 5.76 -10.60 -1.29
N ILE A 111 5.57 -9.40 -0.72
CA ILE A 111 6.11 -9.00 0.59
C ILE A 111 5.15 -9.43 1.69
N GLY A 112 3.85 -9.21 1.51
CA GLY A 112 2.82 -9.45 2.52
C GLY A 112 2.74 -8.33 3.56
N GLY A 113 1.92 -8.54 4.60
CA GLY A 113 1.68 -7.58 5.69
C GLY A 113 0.28 -6.97 5.74
N LEU A 114 -0.55 -7.23 4.72
CA LEU A 114 -2.00 -7.01 4.70
C LEU A 114 -2.71 -8.33 4.44
N ASP A 115 -3.57 -8.76 5.36
CA ASP A 115 -4.41 -9.96 5.26
C ASP A 115 -5.55 -9.75 4.25
N VAL A 116 -5.17 -9.55 2.99
CA VAL A 116 -6.07 -9.30 1.87
C VAL A 116 -5.65 -10.10 0.66
N ARG A 117 -6.63 -10.41 -0.18
CA ARG A 117 -6.41 -10.82 -1.55
C ARG A 117 -6.60 -9.64 -2.48
N VAL A 118 -5.62 -9.40 -3.33
CA VAL A 118 -5.65 -8.34 -4.34
C VAL A 118 -5.81 -8.93 -5.75
N ASN A 119 -6.76 -8.39 -6.51
CA ASN A 119 -6.93 -8.71 -7.92
C ASN A 119 -6.18 -7.69 -8.78
N ARG A 120 -5.19 -8.15 -9.56
CA ARG A 120 -4.40 -7.28 -10.44
C ARG A 120 -5.22 -6.82 -11.65
N ASN A 121 -5.07 -5.55 -12.01
CA ASN A 121 -5.67 -4.95 -13.20
C ASN A 121 -7.18 -5.28 -13.29
N HIS A 122 -7.91 -5.04 -12.20
CA HIS A 122 -9.33 -5.41 -12.10
C HIS A 122 -10.16 -4.70 -13.18
N PHE A 123 -9.85 -3.43 -13.42
CA PHE A 123 -10.49 -2.54 -14.40
C PHE A 123 -10.00 -2.73 -15.86
N GLY A 124 -9.39 -3.87 -16.20
CA GLY A 124 -9.15 -4.26 -17.59
C GLY A 124 -7.80 -3.86 -18.23
N ARG A 125 -7.67 -4.19 -19.52
CA ARG A 125 -6.42 -4.12 -20.30
C ARG A 125 -6.35 -2.80 -21.08
N GLN A 126 -5.69 -1.79 -20.51
CA GLN A 126 -5.15 -0.59 -21.18
C GLN A 126 -6.07 0.62 -21.46
N THR A 127 -7.40 0.59 -21.26
CA THR A 127 -8.30 1.74 -21.60
C THR A 127 -9.02 2.44 -20.45
N GLU A 128 -8.71 2.17 -19.17
CA GLU A 128 -9.43 2.80 -18.05
C GLU A 128 -8.47 3.41 -17.01
N SER A 129 -7.53 4.26 -17.47
CA SER A 129 -7.01 5.28 -16.55
C SER A 129 -8.10 6.31 -16.33
N PHE A 130 -8.58 6.48 -15.10
CA PHE A 130 -9.63 7.44 -14.79
C PHE A 130 -9.34 8.15 -13.48
N GLU A 131 -9.94 9.32 -13.33
CA GLU A 131 -9.97 10.05 -12.07
C GLU A 131 -11.37 9.97 -11.50
N ALA A 132 -11.49 9.69 -10.22
CA ALA A 132 -12.76 9.69 -9.53
C ALA A 132 -12.67 10.46 -8.20
N PRO A 133 -13.63 11.35 -7.90
CA PRO A 133 -13.72 11.94 -6.58
C PRO A 133 -14.02 10.83 -5.57
N LEU A 134 -13.14 10.69 -4.58
CA LEU A 134 -13.22 9.68 -3.54
C LEU A 134 -13.41 10.36 -2.19
N ASP A 135 -14.43 9.93 -1.45
CA ASP A 135 -14.57 10.33 -0.05
C ASP A 135 -13.56 9.53 0.79
N LEU A 136 -12.76 10.24 1.58
CA LEU A 136 -11.72 9.67 2.44
C LEU A 136 -11.92 10.19 3.88
N PRO A 137 -12.92 9.68 4.62
CA PRO A 137 -13.28 10.22 5.94
C PRO A 137 -12.12 10.23 6.95
N PHE A 138 -11.18 9.29 6.81
CA PHE A 138 -10.00 9.19 7.67
C PHE A 138 -9.02 10.37 7.54
N LEU A 139 -9.12 11.19 6.48
CA LEU A 139 -8.33 12.41 6.34
C LEU A 139 -8.81 13.54 7.26
N GLY A 140 -10.00 13.41 7.86
CA GLY A 140 -10.67 14.42 8.66
C GLY A 140 -11.77 15.15 7.88
N PRO A 141 -12.49 16.07 8.54
CA PRO A 141 -13.59 16.80 7.91
C PRO A 141 -13.08 17.66 6.76
N THR A 142 -13.57 17.39 5.55
CA THR A 142 -13.25 18.15 4.35
C THR A 142 -14.48 18.23 3.44
N GLU A 143 -14.71 19.40 2.85
CA GLU A 143 -15.79 19.60 1.88
C GLU A 143 -15.41 19.10 0.48
N GLN A 144 -14.12 18.82 0.25
CA GLN A 144 -13.58 18.43 -1.06
C GLN A 144 -13.21 16.96 -1.08
N SER A 145 -13.84 16.20 -1.98
CA SER A 145 -13.43 14.83 -2.30
C SER A 145 -11.98 14.78 -2.77
N PHE A 146 -11.31 13.66 -2.52
CA PHE A 146 -9.96 13.44 -3.00
C PHE A 146 -9.98 13.03 -4.48
N PRO A 147 -9.24 13.68 -5.38
CA PRO A 147 -9.24 13.37 -6.80
C PRO A 147 -8.38 12.12 -7.08
N ALA A 148 -8.90 10.93 -6.77
CA ALA A 148 -8.15 9.68 -6.86
C ALA A 148 -7.89 9.28 -8.33
N VAL A 149 -6.61 9.12 -8.68
CA VAL A 149 -6.14 8.70 -10.02
C VAL A 149 -5.95 7.18 -10.05
N PHE A 150 -6.71 6.48 -10.89
CA PHE A 150 -6.64 5.03 -11.06
C PHE A 150 -5.98 4.72 -12.40
N ILE A 151 -4.86 3.99 -12.40
CA ILE A 151 -4.16 3.59 -13.63
C ILE A 151 -3.89 2.09 -13.55
N ARG A 152 -4.64 1.31 -14.34
CA ARG A 152 -4.60 -0.17 -14.27
C ARG A 152 -4.74 -0.67 -12.83
N ALA A 153 -5.59 0.00 -12.06
CA ALA A 153 -5.59 -0.15 -10.61
C ALA A 153 -5.95 -1.59 -10.19
N PRO A 154 -5.25 -2.12 -9.17
CA PRO A 154 -5.73 -3.31 -8.47
C PRO A 154 -7.00 -2.99 -7.67
N VAL A 155 -7.67 -4.03 -7.15
CA VAL A 155 -8.68 -3.87 -6.09
C VAL A 155 -8.45 -4.92 -5.01
N VAL A 156 -8.83 -4.59 -3.77
CA VAL A 156 -8.91 -5.60 -2.72
C VAL A 156 -10.18 -6.43 -2.97
N GLU A 157 -9.98 -7.67 -3.42
CA GLU A 157 -11.08 -8.59 -3.76
C GLU A 157 -11.70 -9.19 -2.50
N LYS A 158 -10.87 -9.48 -1.48
CA LYS A 158 -11.30 -10.16 -0.26
C LYS A 158 -10.41 -9.79 0.92
N ILE A 159 -11.02 -9.59 2.09
CA ILE A 159 -10.31 -9.58 3.37
C ILE A 159 -10.15 -11.03 3.83
N LEU A 160 -8.92 -11.41 4.14
CA LEU A 160 -8.56 -12.76 4.59
C LEU A 160 -8.63 -12.81 6.13
N PRO A 161 -8.95 -13.98 6.72
CA PRO A 161 -8.77 -14.15 8.14
C PRO A 161 -7.29 -14.03 8.52
N HIS A 162 -7.04 -13.42 9.67
CA HIS A 162 -5.71 -13.43 10.24
C HIS A 162 -5.39 -14.85 10.73
N GLN A 163 -4.27 -15.41 10.27
CA GLN A 163 -3.80 -16.73 10.69
C GLN A 163 -2.27 -16.78 10.75
N GLU A 164 -1.75 -17.56 11.69
CA GLU A 164 -0.32 -17.88 11.72
C GLU A 164 0.04 -18.79 10.53
N GLY A 165 1.24 -18.60 9.97
CA GLY A 165 1.68 -19.38 8.82
C GLY A 165 1.31 -18.75 7.48
N ILE A 166 1.32 -19.55 6.42
CA ILE A 166 0.93 -19.13 5.08
C ILE A 166 -0.60 -19.24 4.92
N GLN A 167 -1.18 -18.47 4.00
CA GLN A 167 -2.59 -18.58 3.63
C GLN A 167 -2.81 -19.85 2.78
N VAL A 168 -2.86 -21.02 3.44
CA VAL A 168 -2.92 -22.35 2.76
C VAL A 168 -4.08 -22.43 1.78
N ASP A 169 -5.26 -21.92 2.14
CA ASP A 169 -6.45 -21.92 1.28
C ASP A 169 -6.24 -21.13 -0.02
N GLU A 170 -5.37 -20.12 0.00
CA GLU A 170 -5.02 -19.32 -1.17
C GLU A 170 -4.03 -20.05 -2.08
N THR A 171 -3.17 -20.92 -1.53
CA THR A 171 -2.17 -21.67 -2.33
C THR A 171 -2.79 -22.68 -3.29
N GLN A 172 -4.01 -23.15 -3.00
CA GLN A 172 -4.74 -24.10 -3.83
C GLN A 172 -5.48 -23.43 -4.99
N ARG A 173 -5.47 -22.09 -5.07
CA ARG A 173 -6.15 -21.34 -6.13
C ARG A 173 -5.27 -21.20 -7.36
N ASP A 174 -5.89 -21.37 -8.51
CA ASP A 174 -5.23 -21.14 -9.79
C ASP A 174 -4.77 -19.69 -9.94
N GLU A 175 -3.63 -19.51 -10.61
CA GLU A 175 -3.04 -18.20 -10.94
C GLU A 175 -2.85 -17.24 -9.74
N THR A 176 -2.73 -17.79 -8.54
CA THR A 176 -2.60 -17.05 -7.29
C THR A 176 -1.17 -17.19 -6.74
N VAL A 177 -0.62 -16.10 -6.22
CA VAL A 177 0.65 -16.09 -5.47
C VAL A 177 0.33 -15.70 -4.03
N VAL A 178 0.97 -16.38 -3.08
CA VAL A 178 0.83 -16.15 -1.64
C VAL A 178 2.15 -15.65 -1.07
N ALA A 179 2.08 -14.66 -0.18
CA ALA A 179 3.26 -14.15 0.51
C ALA A 179 3.83 -15.20 1.49
N PRO A 180 5.16 -15.27 1.68
CA PRO A 180 5.73 -16.17 2.68
C PRO A 180 5.35 -15.71 4.09
N SER A 181 5.20 -16.66 5.00
CA SER A 181 4.94 -16.35 6.39
C SER A 181 6.18 -15.79 7.09
N LYS A 182 5.97 -14.84 7.99
CA LYS A 182 6.98 -14.24 8.88
C LYS A 182 6.31 -13.96 10.22
N GLN A 183 7.07 -14.07 11.30
CA GLN A 183 6.56 -13.85 12.64
C GLN A 183 6.99 -12.47 13.16
N PRO A 184 6.08 -11.66 13.70
CA PRO A 184 6.42 -10.35 14.24
C PRO A 184 7.31 -10.47 15.47
N GLN A 185 8.30 -9.59 15.56
CA GLN A 185 9.26 -9.56 16.66
C GLN A 185 8.98 -8.38 17.60
N GLY A 186 8.82 -8.69 18.89
CA GLY A 186 8.55 -7.70 19.92
C GLY A 186 7.06 -7.40 20.13
N GLN A 187 6.74 -6.81 21.27
CA GLN A 187 5.35 -6.61 21.71
C GLN A 187 4.59 -5.62 20.82
N ALA A 188 5.24 -4.52 20.40
CA ALA A 188 4.63 -3.53 19.52
C ALA A 188 4.27 -4.10 18.13
N ALA A 189 5.16 -4.93 17.55
CA ALA A 189 4.91 -5.58 16.27
C ALA A 189 3.75 -6.60 16.36
N LYS A 190 3.73 -7.41 17.44
CA LYS A 190 2.63 -8.35 17.70
C LYS A 190 1.29 -7.64 17.86
N ALA A 191 1.25 -6.55 18.62
CA ALA A 191 0.04 -5.74 18.79
C ALA A 191 -0.46 -5.16 17.45
N ALA A 192 0.44 -4.59 16.65
CA ALA A 192 0.08 -4.03 15.34
C ALA A 192 -0.30 -5.08 14.27
N MET A 193 -0.04 -6.36 14.51
CA MET A 193 -0.47 -7.46 13.65
C MET A 193 -1.80 -8.07 14.10
N ALA A 194 -2.12 -7.97 15.40
CA ALA A 194 -3.39 -8.46 15.95
C ALA A 194 -4.60 -7.66 15.47
N ASP A 195 -4.40 -6.43 14.97
CA ASP A 195 -5.44 -5.64 14.33
C ASP A 195 -5.93 -6.35 13.05
N GLY A 196 -7.25 -6.45 12.90
CA GLY A 196 -7.87 -6.87 11.64
C GLY A 196 -7.70 -5.83 10.54
N VAL A 197 -8.02 -6.21 9.29
CA VAL A 197 -8.01 -5.27 8.17
C VAL A 197 -9.20 -4.32 8.28
N GLU A 198 -8.92 -3.02 8.31
CA GLU A 198 -9.87 -1.93 8.24
C GLU A 198 -10.04 -1.46 6.79
N VAL A 199 -11.29 -1.34 6.32
CA VAL A 199 -11.61 -0.72 5.04
C VAL A 199 -11.75 0.78 5.22
N LEU A 200 -10.84 1.53 4.59
CA LEU A 200 -10.78 2.99 4.72
C LEU A 200 -11.53 3.73 3.61
N ALA A 201 -11.66 3.12 2.43
CA ALA A 201 -12.42 3.67 1.32
C ALA A 201 -12.86 2.58 0.33
N SER A 202 -14.03 2.78 -0.27
CA SER A 202 -14.56 1.98 -1.37
C SER A 202 -14.99 2.87 -2.52
N LEU A 203 -14.67 2.48 -3.76
CA LEU A 203 -15.12 3.15 -4.97
C LEU A 203 -16.53 2.64 -5.30
N PRO A 204 -17.56 3.50 -5.36
CA PRO A 204 -18.92 3.06 -5.67
C PRO A 204 -18.99 2.37 -7.04
N GLY A 205 -19.77 1.29 -7.15
CA GLY A 205 -19.90 0.54 -8.42
C GLY A 205 -20.41 1.40 -9.59
N ARG A 206 -21.12 2.52 -9.33
CA ARG A 206 -21.52 3.50 -10.35
C ARG A 206 -20.35 4.32 -10.89
N ALA A 207 -19.33 4.63 -10.08
CA ALA A 207 -18.14 5.36 -10.52
C ALA A 207 -17.27 4.49 -11.44
N ALA A 208 -17.12 3.20 -11.12
CA ALA A 208 -16.53 2.21 -12.02
C ALA A 208 -17.32 2.07 -13.33
N LYS A 209 -18.66 2.06 -13.27
CA LYS A 209 -19.54 2.03 -14.46
C LYS A 209 -19.44 3.30 -15.33
N LEU A 210 -19.25 4.48 -14.74
CA LEU A 210 -19.08 5.75 -15.47
C LEU A 210 -17.70 5.85 -16.14
N ALA A 211 -16.67 5.27 -15.54
CA ALA A 211 -15.36 5.10 -16.19
C ALA A 211 -15.42 4.08 -17.35
N ALA A 212 -16.26 3.05 -17.24
CA ALA A 212 -16.41 1.95 -18.19
C ALA A 212 -17.47 2.17 -19.29
N ALA A 213 -17.85 3.42 -19.62
CA ALA A 213 -18.81 3.73 -20.68
C ALA A 213 -18.23 3.38 -22.07
N GLY A 214 -18.23 2.09 -22.37
CA GLY A 214 -17.72 1.49 -23.59
C GLY A 214 -18.09 0.03 -23.82
N THR A 215 -18.51 -0.79 -22.83
CA THR A 215 -19.35 -2.01 -23.04
C THR A 215 -19.76 -2.75 -21.75
N HIS A 216 -20.90 -3.47 -21.85
CA HIS A 216 -21.69 -4.20 -20.83
C HIS A 216 -20.93 -5.13 -19.89
N ILE A 217 -21.17 -5.02 -18.56
CA ILE A 217 -21.06 -6.14 -17.58
C ILE A 217 -22.03 -5.98 -16.38
N ASP A 218 -22.44 -7.13 -15.85
CA ASP A 218 -23.39 -7.51 -14.80
C ASP A 218 -23.55 -6.62 -13.56
N ALA A 219 -24.81 -6.56 -13.10
CA ALA A 219 -25.33 -5.64 -12.10
C ALA A 219 -25.09 -6.04 -10.61
N ASP A 220 -24.29 -7.07 -10.32
CA ASP A 220 -24.35 -7.76 -9.01
C ASP A 220 -23.40 -7.24 -7.90
N LYS A 221 -22.65 -6.17 -8.12
CA LYS A 221 -21.87 -5.51 -7.03
C LYS A 221 -22.53 -4.20 -6.58
N GLU A 222 -23.57 -4.30 -5.75
CA GLU A 222 -24.09 -3.14 -5.01
C GLU A 222 -23.06 -2.61 -3.98
N THR A 223 -22.17 -3.48 -3.49
CA THR A 223 -21.02 -3.13 -2.65
C THR A 223 -19.86 -2.69 -3.54
N GLY A 224 -19.46 -1.42 -3.46
CA GLY A 224 -18.35 -0.85 -4.24
C GLY A 224 -17.00 -1.58 -4.07
N ASP A 225 -16.03 -1.29 -4.94
CA ASP A 225 -14.71 -1.93 -4.90
C ASP A 225 -13.85 -1.32 -3.79
N ILE A 226 -13.22 -2.17 -2.96
CA ILE A 226 -12.36 -1.70 -1.86
C ILE A 226 -11.06 -1.16 -2.45
N VAL A 227 -10.78 0.13 -2.21
CA VAL A 227 -9.65 0.85 -2.81
C VAL A 227 -8.65 1.41 -1.79
N ALA A 228 -8.98 1.42 -0.50
CA ALA A 228 -8.03 1.74 0.56
C ALA A 228 -8.27 0.85 1.79
N VAL A 229 -7.20 0.26 2.33
CA VAL A 229 -7.23 -0.62 3.51
C VAL A 229 -6.05 -0.34 4.42
N LYS A 230 -6.21 -0.62 5.72
CA LYS A 230 -5.15 -0.52 6.72
C LYS A 230 -5.21 -1.71 7.66
N GLN A 231 -4.05 -2.23 8.07
CA GLN A 231 -3.93 -3.25 9.11
C GLN A 231 -2.80 -2.85 10.06
N GLY A 232 -3.16 -2.39 11.25
CA GLY A 232 -2.24 -1.75 12.19
C GLY A 232 -1.56 -0.54 11.53
N ASN A 233 -0.25 -0.67 11.28
CA ASN A 233 0.58 0.38 10.68
C ASN A 233 0.93 0.13 9.19
N VAL A 234 0.32 -0.87 8.55
CA VAL A 234 0.46 -1.12 7.11
C VAL A 234 -0.77 -0.55 6.41
N PHE A 235 -0.55 0.30 5.41
CA PHE A 235 -1.60 0.99 4.66
C PHE A 235 -1.47 0.65 3.17
N GLY A 236 -2.60 0.46 2.49
CA GLY A 236 -2.61 0.10 1.08
C GLY A 236 -3.68 0.89 0.32
N THR A 237 -3.33 1.48 -0.82
CA THR A 237 -4.26 2.17 -1.72
C THR A 237 -4.14 1.66 -3.15
N SER A 238 -5.28 1.56 -3.83
CA SER A 238 -5.36 1.08 -5.22
C SER A 238 -5.06 2.18 -6.24
N PHE A 239 -5.23 3.44 -5.85
CA PHE A 239 -5.00 4.64 -6.66
C PHE A 239 -3.60 5.24 -6.42
N HIS A 240 -3.27 6.22 -7.26
CA HIS A 240 -2.00 6.95 -7.30
C HIS A 240 -2.13 8.36 -6.69
N PRO A 241 -2.10 8.50 -5.36
CA PRO A 241 -2.19 9.80 -4.71
C PRO A 241 -1.04 10.74 -5.10
N GLU A 242 0.12 10.19 -5.47
CA GLU A 242 1.29 10.91 -5.93
C GLU A 242 1.06 11.73 -7.21
N LEU A 243 0.04 11.39 -7.99
CA LEU A 243 -0.31 12.07 -9.23
C LEU A 243 -1.31 13.22 -9.03
N THR A 244 -1.82 13.41 -7.81
CA THR A 244 -3.00 14.26 -7.55
C THR A 244 -2.68 15.70 -7.13
N GLY A 245 -1.39 16.05 -6.94
CA GLY A 245 -0.96 17.34 -6.38
C GLY A 245 -1.45 17.60 -4.93
N ASP A 246 -2.37 16.79 -4.42
CA ASP A 246 -3.02 16.89 -3.13
C ASP A 246 -2.24 16.08 -2.08
N ALA A 247 -1.60 16.78 -1.15
CA ALA A 247 -0.75 16.17 -0.14
C ALA A 247 -1.52 15.72 1.12
N ARG A 248 -2.86 15.80 1.16
CA ARG A 248 -3.66 15.49 2.37
C ARG A 248 -3.45 14.06 2.86
N ILE A 249 -3.39 13.09 1.96
CA ILE A 249 -3.17 11.68 2.31
C ILE A 249 -1.73 11.41 2.77
N HIS A 250 -0.72 12.00 2.13
CA HIS A 250 0.68 11.95 2.61
C HIS A 250 0.81 12.60 3.98
N SER A 251 0.11 13.72 4.17
CA SER A 251 0.03 14.43 5.44
C SER A 251 -0.56 13.58 6.55
N TRP A 252 -1.70 12.96 6.29
CA TRP A 252 -2.31 12.02 7.22
C TRP A 252 -1.36 10.85 7.53
N TRP A 253 -0.73 10.26 6.52
CA TRP A 253 0.14 9.12 6.73
C TRP A 253 1.39 9.48 7.54
N LEU A 254 1.99 10.65 7.34
CA LEU A 254 3.11 11.14 8.16
C LEU A 254 2.74 11.25 9.65
N ARG A 255 1.52 11.70 9.98
CA ARG A 255 1.02 11.70 11.37
C ARG A 255 0.94 10.27 11.93
N GLN A 256 0.44 9.32 11.13
CA GLN A 256 0.40 7.89 11.52
C GLN A 256 1.81 7.31 11.73
N VAL A 257 2.77 7.68 10.89
CA VAL A 257 4.18 7.30 11.03
C VAL A 257 4.74 7.84 12.35
N GLU A 258 4.57 9.14 12.61
CA GLU A 258 5.04 9.79 13.82
C GLU A 258 4.50 9.11 15.09
N GLU A 259 3.19 8.86 15.14
CA GLU A 259 2.54 8.16 16.25
C GLU A 259 3.10 6.73 16.44
N SER A 260 3.27 5.98 15.35
CA SER A 260 3.81 4.61 15.43
C SER A 260 5.27 4.59 15.88
N VAL A 261 6.10 5.53 15.40
CA VAL A 261 7.52 5.62 15.76
C VAL A 261 7.67 6.00 17.24
N ARG A 262 6.89 6.96 17.72
CA ARG A 262 6.85 7.37 19.14
C ARG A 262 6.48 6.20 20.05
N LYS A 263 5.37 5.50 19.74
CA LYS A 263 4.91 4.30 20.47
C LYS A 263 6.00 3.21 20.56
N ARG A 264 6.77 2.99 19.48
CA ARG A 264 7.87 1.99 19.48
C ARG A 264 9.08 2.41 20.29
N LYS A 265 9.43 3.70 20.24
CA LYS A 265 10.56 4.27 20.97
C LYS A 265 10.22 4.48 22.46
N GLY A 266 8.97 4.24 22.87
CA GLY A 266 8.51 4.40 24.25
C GLY A 266 8.40 5.87 24.68
N ILE A 267 8.18 6.77 23.71
CA ILE A 267 8.06 8.22 23.88
C ILE A 267 6.61 8.65 23.68
#